data_AF-A0A9J7IW94-F1
#
_entry.id   AF-A0A9J7IW94-F1
#
_cell.length_a   1.000
_cell.length_b   1.000
_cell.length_c   1.000
_cell.angle_alpha   90.00
_cell.angle_beta   90.00
_cell.angle_gamma   90.00
#
_symmetry.space_group_name_H-M   'P 1'
#
loop_
_entity.id
_entity.type
_entity.pdbx_description
1 polymer ?
#
loop_
_entity_poly.entity_id
_entity_poly.type
_entity_poly.pdbx_seq_one_letter_code
_entity_poly.pdbx_strand_id
1 'polypeptide(L)'
;MNFRRILSKSSLKSSSSSEKSQPEEVIKLQSEIELLKQTIDSLKVSIESRDAAIGTLAREKEKIYVELKSAQRTNRNLHQQLVDERDIHSKEKDFLINEIKRLTKRNENETNAQDNRDQFEDQVKSAISDELKARDEVICNIGAKYLKIKSSKTLFQKKFEKLQAQNKKTCENIILLLQDNRKTLDSLLDKLLKSSSISPNSRKYLKLLQINASLHYENTQLKIYLSSNQDRTSNVTQEPSNKYCPIGKQTTFGTKSEEKMNHLSINSMMKLLNAHEFESLKSFKYIHRTFSPNIRGTIYRSVSDSCIVRSTLSELC
;
A
#
# COMPACT_ATOMS: atom_id res chain seq x y z
N MET A 1 55.55 89.36 -22.15
CA MET A 1 56.80 89.64 -21.41
C MET A 1 57.64 90.56 -22.28
N ASN A 2 57.78 91.82 -21.86
CA ASN A 2 58.40 92.91 -22.60
C ASN A 2 59.93 92.83 -22.54
N PHE A 3 60.61 92.67 -23.67
CA PHE A 3 62.06 92.88 -23.74
C PHE A 3 62.35 94.34 -24.10
N ARG A 4 62.82 95.11 -23.10
CA ARG A 4 63.36 96.46 -23.27
C ARG A 4 64.62 96.39 -24.13
N ARG A 5 64.57 97.08 -25.27
CA ARG A 5 65.68 97.37 -26.16
C ARG A 5 66.54 98.47 -25.50
N ILE A 6 67.67 98.12 -24.89
CA ILE A 6 68.65 99.11 -24.40
C ILE A 6 69.66 99.33 -25.53
N LEU A 7 69.41 100.38 -26.32
CA LEU A 7 70.40 100.99 -27.20
C LEU A 7 71.16 102.03 -26.38
N SER A 8 72.37 101.71 -25.94
CA SER A 8 73.30 102.72 -25.41
C SER A 8 74.22 103.18 -26.54
N LYS A 9 73.90 104.36 -27.09
CA LYS A 9 74.80 105.20 -27.87
C LYS A 9 75.55 106.14 -26.92
N SER A 10 76.70 106.63 -27.39
CA SER A 10 77.69 107.54 -26.75
C SER A 10 78.74 106.81 -25.90
N SER A 11 80.03 107.13 -25.97
CA SER A 11 80.69 108.35 -26.43
C SER A 11 82.08 108.00 -26.99
N LEU A 12 82.32 108.31 -28.26
CA LEU A 12 83.66 108.38 -28.83
C LEU A 12 84.32 109.66 -28.29
N LYS A 13 85.41 109.52 -27.54
CA LYS A 13 86.34 110.62 -27.28
C LYS A 13 87.76 110.14 -27.53
N SER A 14 88.21 110.43 -28.74
CA SER A 14 89.59 110.33 -29.20
C SER A 14 90.39 111.54 -28.68
N SER A 15 91.58 111.27 -28.14
CA SER A 15 92.78 112.14 -28.14
C SER A 15 93.92 111.27 -27.59
N SER A 16 94.74 110.63 -28.44
CA SER A 16 95.96 111.17 -29.06
C SER A 16 97.05 111.59 -28.06
N SER A 17 97.93 110.67 -27.69
CA SER A 17 99.30 111.00 -27.29
C SER A 17 100.24 109.81 -27.38
N SER A 18 101.31 110.00 -28.17
CA SER A 18 102.66 109.43 -27.99
C SER A 18 102.91 107.97 -28.41
N GLU A 19 103.33 107.85 -29.66
CA GLU A 19 104.17 106.77 -30.21
C GLU A 19 105.37 106.46 -29.30
N LYS A 20 105.25 105.38 -28.50
CA LYS A 20 106.35 104.53 -27.99
C LYS A 20 105.88 103.25 -27.26
N SER A 21 104.56 102.94 -27.25
CA SER A 21 103.96 101.75 -26.61
C SER A 21 103.12 100.86 -27.54
N GLN A 22 103.22 101.02 -28.87
CA GLN A 22 102.42 100.24 -29.83
C GLN A 22 102.55 98.70 -29.74
N PRO A 23 103.70 98.07 -29.41
CA PRO A 23 103.77 96.61 -29.34
C PRO A 23 103.01 96.03 -28.13
N GLU A 24 102.95 96.72 -27.00
CA GLU A 24 102.28 96.24 -25.78
C GLU A 24 100.75 96.29 -25.87
N GLU A 25 100.20 97.30 -26.54
CA GLU A 25 98.77 97.43 -26.76
C GLU A 25 98.27 96.37 -27.76
N VAL A 26 99.05 96.08 -28.81
CA VAL A 26 98.76 95.01 -29.77
C VAL A 26 98.78 93.63 -29.09
N ILE A 27 99.77 93.35 -28.21
CA ILE A 27 99.83 92.09 -27.46
C ILE A 27 98.64 91.94 -26.52
N LYS A 28 98.22 93.01 -25.83
CA LYS A 28 97.02 92.99 -24.96
C LYS A 28 95.75 92.71 -25.76
N LEU A 29 95.53 93.42 -26.87
CA LEU A 29 94.38 93.19 -27.76
C LEU A 29 94.39 91.77 -28.33
N GLN A 30 95.55 91.22 -28.68
CA GLN A 30 95.67 89.85 -29.16
C GLN A 30 95.31 88.82 -28.08
N SER A 31 95.73 89.05 -26.83
CA SER A 31 95.35 88.20 -25.69
C SER A 31 93.84 88.27 -25.40
N GLU A 32 93.23 89.44 -25.55
CA GLU A 32 91.79 89.64 -25.39
C GLU A 32 90.99 88.96 -26.50
N ILE A 33 91.45 89.03 -27.75
CA ILE A 33 90.87 88.30 -28.88
C ILE A 33 90.90 86.78 -28.63
N GLU A 34 92.02 86.27 -28.12
CA GLU A 34 92.15 84.82 -27.86
C GLU A 34 91.24 84.37 -26.71
N LEU A 35 91.13 85.17 -25.64
CA LEU A 35 90.17 84.93 -24.56
C LEU A 35 88.71 84.96 -25.04
N LEU A 36 88.38 85.92 -25.92
CA LEU A 36 87.05 86.02 -26.53
C LEU A 36 86.73 84.81 -27.40
N LYS A 37 87.68 84.33 -28.21
CA LYS A 37 87.51 83.09 -29.00
C LYS A 37 87.26 81.89 -28.10
N GLN A 38 88.07 81.71 -27.05
CA GLN A 38 87.87 80.61 -26.10
C GLN A 38 86.50 80.68 -25.41
N THR A 39 86.05 81.90 -25.09
CA THR A 39 84.72 82.13 -24.52
C THR A 39 83.61 81.79 -25.54
N ILE A 40 83.76 82.19 -26.80
CA ILE A 40 82.83 81.85 -27.88
C ILE A 40 82.74 80.35 -28.08
N ASP A 41 83.86 79.63 -28.11
CA ASP A 41 83.89 78.18 -28.29
C ASP A 41 83.24 77.46 -27.10
N SER A 42 83.52 77.90 -25.87
CA SER A 42 82.88 77.38 -24.66
C SER A 42 81.37 77.62 -24.66
N LEU A 43 80.94 78.83 -25.04
CA LEU A 43 79.52 79.16 -25.17
C LEU A 43 78.83 78.33 -26.25
N LYS A 44 79.51 78.06 -27.37
CA LYS A 44 78.99 77.22 -28.46
C LYS A 44 78.74 75.79 -27.98
N VAL A 45 79.71 75.18 -27.31
CA VAL A 45 79.54 73.84 -26.71
C VAL A 45 78.41 73.83 -25.68
N SER A 46 78.31 74.88 -24.85
CA SER A 46 77.22 75.02 -23.87
C SER A 46 75.84 75.15 -24.53
N ILE A 47 75.74 75.89 -25.63
CA ILE A 47 74.50 76.02 -26.41
C ILE A 47 74.10 74.67 -27.00
N GLU A 48 75.02 73.99 -27.70
CA GLU A 48 74.77 72.68 -28.32
C GLU A 48 74.33 71.63 -27.29
N SER A 49 74.97 71.60 -26.11
CA SER A 49 74.59 70.72 -25.00
C SER A 49 73.19 71.01 -24.46
N ARG A 50 72.82 72.29 -24.29
CA ARG A 50 71.46 72.68 -23.89
C ARG A 50 70.43 72.31 -24.94
N ASP A 51 70.71 72.52 -26.22
CA ASP A 51 69.79 72.17 -27.30
C ASP A 51 69.54 70.65 -27.36
N ALA A 52 70.59 69.84 -27.15
CA ALA A 52 70.44 68.39 -27.02
C ALA A 52 69.60 67.97 -25.79
N ALA A 53 69.78 68.65 -24.66
CA ALA A 53 68.97 68.42 -23.45
C ALA A 53 67.49 68.81 -23.67
N ILE A 54 67.23 69.95 -24.31
CA ILE A 54 65.87 70.39 -24.67
C ILE A 54 65.21 69.38 -25.61
N GLY A 55 65.92 68.90 -26.64
CA GLY A 55 65.40 67.88 -27.56
C GLY A 55 65.09 66.55 -26.87
N THR A 56 65.86 66.18 -25.84
CA THR A 56 65.60 64.97 -25.03
C THR A 56 64.38 65.16 -24.14
N LEU A 57 64.30 66.29 -23.41
CA LEU A 57 63.15 66.63 -22.57
C LEU A 57 61.85 66.74 -23.37
N ALA A 58 61.90 67.27 -24.60
CA ALA A 58 60.73 67.35 -25.47
C ALA A 58 60.19 65.95 -25.85
N ARG A 59 61.10 65.02 -26.18
CA ARG A 59 60.73 63.62 -26.50
C ARG A 59 60.19 62.88 -25.28
N GLU A 60 60.81 63.05 -24.11
CA GLU A 60 60.33 62.45 -22.85
C GLU A 60 58.96 62.99 -22.44
N LYS A 61 58.74 64.31 -22.58
CA LYS A 61 57.43 64.93 -22.33
C LYS A 61 56.34 64.33 -23.22
N GLU A 62 56.62 64.16 -24.52
CA GLU A 62 55.66 63.55 -25.44
C GLU A 62 55.37 62.09 -25.07
N LYS A 63 56.42 61.32 -24.74
CA LYS A 63 56.26 59.93 -24.29
C LYS A 63 55.37 59.82 -23.05
N ILE A 64 55.64 60.63 -22.02
CA ILE A 64 54.84 60.65 -20.78
C ILE A 64 53.39 61.08 -21.07
N TYR A 65 53.19 62.03 -21.99
CA TYR A 65 51.85 62.46 -22.37
C TYR A 65 51.03 61.33 -23.02
N VAL A 66 51.64 60.57 -23.93
CA VAL A 66 51.01 59.40 -24.56
C VAL A 66 50.70 58.32 -23.53
N GLU A 67 51.65 58.01 -22.64
CA GLU A 67 51.45 57.04 -21.55
C GLU A 67 50.32 57.46 -20.61
N LEU A 68 50.25 58.73 -20.22
CA LEU A 68 49.17 59.28 -19.41
C LEU A 68 47.81 59.13 -20.09
N LYS A 69 47.72 59.42 -21.40
CA LYS A 69 46.48 59.23 -22.16
C LYS A 69 46.07 57.77 -22.25
N SER A 70 47.03 56.86 -22.41
CA SER A 70 46.79 55.43 -22.39
C SER A 70 46.24 54.99 -21.03
N ALA A 71 46.93 55.36 -19.93
CA ALA A 71 46.51 55.05 -18.57
C ALA A 71 45.11 55.61 -18.24
N GLN A 72 44.80 56.83 -18.69
CA GLN A 72 43.47 57.44 -18.52
C GLN A 72 42.36 56.63 -19.22
N ARG A 73 42.61 56.11 -20.43
CA ARG A 73 41.64 55.27 -21.15
C ARG A 73 41.45 53.94 -20.41
N THR A 74 42.54 53.30 -20.00
CA THR A 74 42.48 52.04 -19.24
C THR A 74 41.73 52.22 -17.93
N ASN A 75 41.98 53.30 -17.19
CA ASN A 75 41.30 53.57 -15.93
C ASN A 75 39.79 53.75 -16.11
N ARG A 76 39.36 54.49 -17.15
CA ARG A 76 37.92 54.61 -17.48
C ARG A 76 37.29 53.27 -17.83
N ASN A 77 38.00 52.43 -18.59
CA ASN A 77 37.51 51.11 -18.96
C ASN A 77 37.37 50.20 -17.73
N LEU A 78 38.38 50.16 -16.86
CA LEU A 78 38.32 49.39 -15.60
C LEU A 78 37.21 49.89 -14.69
N HIS A 79 37.00 51.21 -14.60
CA HIS A 79 35.90 51.77 -13.83
C HIS A 79 34.54 51.29 -14.35
N GLN A 80 34.35 51.28 -15.68
CA GLN A 80 33.11 50.78 -16.28
C GLN A 80 32.93 49.28 -15.99
N GLN A 81 33.97 48.46 -16.16
CA GLN A 81 33.90 47.03 -15.83
C GLN A 81 33.51 46.79 -14.37
N LEU A 82 34.06 47.57 -13.43
CA LEU A 82 33.70 47.46 -12.01
C LEU A 82 32.25 47.85 -11.72
N VAL A 83 31.70 48.82 -12.46
CA VAL A 83 30.29 49.19 -12.35
C VAL A 83 29.41 48.07 -12.91
N ASP A 84 29.73 47.56 -14.10
CA ASP A 84 28.99 46.50 -14.76
C ASP A 84 28.97 45.21 -13.90
N GLU A 85 30.12 44.81 -13.36
CA GLU A 85 30.23 43.67 -12.43
C GLU A 85 29.39 43.87 -11.17
N ARG A 86 29.43 45.07 -10.57
CA ARG A 86 28.61 45.39 -9.39
C ARG A 86 27.11 45.23 -9.69
N ASP A 87 26.67 45.69 -10.86
CA ASP A 87 25.27 45.60 -11.28
C ASP A 87 24.86 44.14 -11.53
N ILE A 88 25.73 43.34 -12.16
CA ILE A 88 25.50 41.90 -12.37
C ILE A 88 25.38 41.20 -11.02
N HIS A 89 26.35 41.39 -10.12
CA HIS A 89 26.35 40.78 -8.79
C HIS A 89 25.12 41.18 -7.96
N SER A 90 24.67 42.44 -8.05
CA SER A 90 23.47 42.88 -7.35
C SER A 90 22.22 42.15 -7.87
N LYS A 91 22.06 42.04 -9.19
CA LYS A 91 20.93 41.33 -9.81
C LYS A 91 20.95 39.84 -9.46
N GLU A 92 22.11 39.21 -9.50
CA GLU A 92 22.28 37.80 -9.16
C GLU A 92 21.96 37.54 -7.68
N LYS A 93 22.45 38.40 -6.77
CA LYS A 93 22.11 38.32 -5.35
C LYS A 93 20.60 38.39 -5.11
N ASP A 94 19.92 39.35 -5.74
CA ASP A 94 18.47 39.50 -5.58
C ASP A 94 17.70 38.30 -6.15
N PHE A 95 18.15 37.77 -7.29
CA PHE A 95 17.60 36.54 -7.87
C PHE A 95 17.74 35.35 -6.91
N LEU A 96 18.94 35.12 -6.38
CA LEU A 96 19.22 34.01 -5.47
C LEU A 96 18.40 34.13 -4.17
N ILE A 97 18.27 35.33 -3.61
CA ILE A 97 17.44 35.57 -2.41
C ILE A 97 15.98 35.20 -2.69
N ASN A 98 15.44 35.60 -3.85
CA ASN A 98 14.07 35.29 -4.22
C ASN A 98 13.87 33.78 -4.43
N GLU A 99 14.85 33.12 -5.05
CA GLU A 99 14.79 31.68 -5.29
C GLU A 99 14.88 30.88 -3.98
N ILE A 100 15.76 31.27 -3.05
CA ILE A 100 15.82 30.68 -1.71
C ILE A 100 14.47 30.83 -1.00
N LYS A 101 13.88 32.03 -0.98
CA LYS A 101 12.56 32.25 -0.35
C LYS A 101 11.48 31.38 -0.98
N ARG A 102 11.48 31.24 -2.30
CA ARG A 102 10.53 30.40 -3.05
C ARG A 102 10.68 28.92 -2.66
N LEU A 103 11.92 28.44 -2.58
CA LEU A 103 12.24 27.05 -2.20
C LEU A 103 11.88 26.77 -0.73
N THR A 104 12.20 27.68 0.20
CA THR A 104 11.83 27.54 1.61
C THR A 104 10.31 27.43 1.78
N LYS A 105 9.54 28.33 1.15
CA LYS A 105 8.06 28.27 1.20
C LYS A 105 7.51 26.98 0.61
N ARG A 106 8.13 26.46 -0.46
CA ARG A 106 7.74 25.19 -1.06
C ARG A 106 7.97 24.03 -0.09
N ASN A 107 9.15 23.95 0.52
CA ASN A 107 9.48 22.89 1.47
C ASN A 107 8.56 22.91 2.67
N GLU A 108 8.28 24.07 3.27
CA GLU A 108 7.33 24.18 4.40
C GLU A 108 5.94 23.61 4.05
N ASN A 109 5.44 23.90 2.84
CA ASN A 109 4.16 23.34 2.40
C ASN A 109 4.21 21.82 2.19
N GLU A 110 5.31 21.30 1.65
CA GLU A 110 5.51 19.86 1.46
C GLU A 110 5.64 19.12 2.80
N THR A 111 6.36 19.68 3.78
CA THR A 111 6.47 19.13 5.14
C THR A 111 5.11 19.11 5.84
N ASN A 112 4.38 20.23 5.82
CA ASN A 112 3.04 20.30 6.40
C ASN A 112 2.06 19.32 5.74
N ALA A 113 2.13 19.15 4.41
CA ALA A 113 1.30 18.18 3.71
C ALA A 113 1.67 16.73 4.06
N GLN A 114 2.95 16.46 4.31
CA GLN A 114 3.43 15.15 4.72
C GLN A 114 3.01 14.82 6.16
N ASP A 115 3.18 15.73 7.11
CA ASP A 115 2.76 15.53 8.50
C ASP A 115 1.25 15.24 8.62
N ASN A 116 0.43 15.94 7.83
CA ASN A 116 -1.01 15.69 7.77
C ASN A 116 -1.34 14.31 7.16
N ARG A 117 -0.58 13.86 6.15
CA ARG A 117 -0.76 12.51 5.58
C ARG A 117 -0.36 11.42 6.56
N ASP A 118 0.76 11.59 7.25
CA ASP A 118 1.26 10.62 8.22
C ASP A 118 0.29 10.48 9.39
N GLN A 119 -0.26 11.59 9.92
CA GLN A 119 -1.32 11.54 10.94
C GLN A 119 -2.60 10.85 10.46
N PHE A 120 -3.03 11.12 9.23
CA PHE A 120 -4.20 10.45 8.67
C PHE A 120 -3.96 8.94 8.47
N GLU A 121 -2.77 8.57 7.98
CA GLU A 121 -2.39 7.18 7.78
C GLU A 121 -2.31 6.42 9.11
N ASP A 122 -1.79 7.04 10.17
CA ASP A 122 -1.74 6.47 11.52
C ASP A 122 -3.14 6.33 12.15
N GLN A 123 -4.04 7.29 11.92
CA GLN A 123 -5.44 7.16 12.33
C GLN A 123 -6.15 6.01 11.60
N VAL A 124 -5.96 5.89 10.28
CA VAL A 124 -6.56 4.79 9.50
C VAL A 124 -5.99 3.44 9.94
N LYS A 125 -4.67 3.34 10.14
CA LYS A 125 -4.01 2.12 10.62
C LYS A 125 -4.51 1.71 12.00
N SER A 126 -4.66 2.66 12.93
CA SER A 126 -5.16 2.36 14.28
C SER A 126 -6.62 1.90 14.24
N ALA A 127 -7.49 2.57 13.47
CA ALA A 127 -8.88 2.16 13.30
C ALA A 127 -9.02 0.75 12.70
N ILE A 128 -8.24 0.42 11.67
CA ILE A 128 -8.24 -0.93 11.07
C ILE A 128 -7.72 -1.96 12.07
N SER A 129 -6.67 -1.65 12.83
CA SER A 129 -6.11 -2.54 13.86
C SER A 129 -7.14 -2.87 14.94
N ASP A 130 -7.91 -1.88 15.38
CA ASP A 130 -8.92 -2.07 16.42
C ASP A 130 -10.15 -2.84 15.92
N GLU A 131 -10.61 -2.58 14.69
CA GLU A 131 -11.66 -3.39 14.05
C GLU A 131 -11.20 -4.84 13.89
N LEU A 132 -9.95 -5.07 13.49
CA LEU A 132 -9.40 -6.43 13.32
C LEU A 132 -9.37 -7.19 14.65
N LYS A 133 -8.94 -6.54 15.74
CA LYS A 133 -8.99 -7.13 17.09
C LYS A 133 -10.42 -7.48 17.52
N ALA A 134 -11.38 -6.59 17.25
CA ALA A 134 -12.78 -6.85 17.57
C ALA A 134 -13.33 -8.08 16.79
N ARG A 135 -12.95 -8.22 15.52
CA ARG A 135 -13.31 -9.39 14.71
C ARG A 135 -12.67 -10.67 15.22
N ASP A 136 -11.39 -10.62 15.59
CA ASP A 136 -10.67 -11.77 16.15
C ASP A 136 -11.29 -12.24 17.46
N GLU A 137 -11.73 -11.33 18.32
CA GLU A 137 -12.44 -11.68 19.55
C GLU A 137 -13.76 -12.41 19.25
N VAL A 138 -14.54 -11.92 18.27
CA VAL A 138 -15.78 -12.59 17.83
C VAL A 138 -15.48 -13.99 17.30
N ILE A 139 -14.43 -14.15 16.48
CA ILE A 139 -14.01 -15.44 15.93
C ILE A 139 -13.62 -16.41 17.06
N CYS A 140 -12.84 -15.95 18.03
CA CYS A 140 -12.44 -16.76 19.20
C CYS A 140 -13.66 -17.21 20.00
N ASN A 141 -14.62 -16.31 20.22
CA ASN A 141 -15.87 -16.61 20.93
C ASN A 141 -16.74 -17.64 20.19
N ILE A 142 -16.86 -17.51 18.86
CA ILE A 142 -17.57 -18.48 18.03
C ILE A 142 -16.86 -19.84 18.08
N GLY A 143 -15.53 -19.86 17.94
CA GLY A 143 -14.71 -21.07 18.03
C GLY A 143 -14.90 -21.79 19.36
N ALA A 144 -14.90 -21.06 20.48
CA ALA A 144 -15.15 -21.61 21.81
C ALA A 144 -16.57 -22.19 21.94
N LYS A 145 -17.60 -21.49 21.45
CA LYS A 145 -18.99 -21.99 21.44
C LYS A 145 -19.12 -23.25 20.59
N TYR A 146 -18.50 -23.28 19.42
CA TYR A 146 -18.48 -24.45 18.54
C TYR A 146 -17.83 -25.66 19.22
N LEU A 147 -16.69 -25.47 19.89
CA LEU A 147 -16.01 -26.54 20.62
C LEU A 147 -16.88 -27.11 21.75
N LYS A 148 -17.59 -26.25 22.49
CA LYS A 148 -18.57 -26.68 23.52
C LYS A 148 -19.70 -27.51 22.91
N ILE A 149 -20.29 -27.05 21.81
CA ILE A 149 -21.36 -27.79 21.12
C ILE A 149 -20.84 -29.13 20.59
N LYS A 150 -19.63 -29.16 20.02
CA LYS A 150 -19.00 -30.38 19.50
C LYS A 150 -18.77 -31.43 20.59
N SER A 151 -18.30 -31.01 21.77
CA SER A 151 -18.11 -31.92 22.91
C SER A 151 -19.44 -32.43 23.45
N SER A 152 -20.44 -31.56 23.60
CA SER A 152 -21.81 -31.95 24.01
C SER A 152 -22.45 -32.93 23.02
N LYS A 153 -22.36 -32.68 21.71
CA LYS A 153 -22.85 -33.60 20.66
C LYS A 153 -22.24 -34.99 20.81
N THR A 154 -20.92 -35.05 21.00
CA THR A 154 -20.20 -36.31 21.18
C THR A 154 -20.68 -37.06 22.43
N LEU A 155 -20.94 -36.34 23.52
CA LEU A 155 -21.46 -36.92 24.76
C LEU A 155 -22.88 -37.46 24.59
N PHE A 156 -23.76 -36.70 23.93
CA PHE A 156 -25.13 -37.15 23.64
C PHE A 156 -25.16 -38.38 22.73
N GLN A 157 -24.32 -38.39 21.68
CA GLN A 157 -24.20 -39.53 20.77
C GLN A 157 -23.84 -40.81 21.54
N LYS A 158 -22.83 -40.76 22.42
CA LYS A 158 -22.42 -41.89 23.27
C LYS A 158 -23.55 -42.35 24.21
N LYS A 159 -24.28 -41.41 24.83
CA LYS A 159 -25.42 -41.75 25.70
C LYS A 159 -26.55 -42.42 24.91
N PHE A 160 -26.84 -41.93 23.71
CA PHE A 160 -27.85 -42.49 22.84
C PHE A 160 -27.50 -43.92 22.41
N GLU A 161 -26.27 -44.15 21.97
CA GLU A 161 -25.78 -45.49 21.61
C GLU A 161 -25.86 -46.46 22.80
N LYS A 162 -25.50 -46.01 24.02
CA LYS A 162 -25.63 -46.81 25.24
C LYS A 162 -27.08 -47.18 25.54
N LEU A 163 -28.00 -46.21 25.45
CA LEU A 163 -29.43 -46.44 25.67
C LEU A 163 -30.02 -47.36 24.61
N GLN A 164 -29.64 -47.20 23.35
CA GLN A 164 -30.07 -48.06 22.26
C GLN A 164 -29.62 -49.51 22.50
N ALA A 165 -28.36 -49.72 22.90
CA ALA A 165 -27.84 -51.04 23.24
C ALA A 165 -28.56 -51.66 24.45
N GLN A 166 -28.81 -50.86 25.49
CA GLN A 166 -29.56 -51.31 26.66
C GLN A 166 -31.00 -51.71 26.31
N ASN A 167 -31.69 -50.91 25.49
CA ASN A 167 -33.06 -51.19 25.07
C ASN A 167 -33.12 -52.46 24.21
N LYS A 168 -32.19 -52.62 23.26
CA LYS A 168 -32.07 -53.85 22.46
C LYS A 168 -31.91 -55.09 23.34
N LYS A 169 -31.01 -55.03 24.33
CA LYS A 169 -30.80 -56.12 25.30
C LYS A 169 -32.05 -56.40 26.14
N THR A 170 -32.75 -55.36 26.58
CA THR A 170 -34.03 -55.51 27.31
C THR A 170 -35.08 -56.20 26.44
N CYS A 171 -35.23 -55.80 25.17
CA CYS A 171 -36.14 -56.46 24.24
C CYS A 171 -35.76 -57.94 24.02
N GLU A 172 -34.47 -58.25 23.82
CA GLU A 172 -33.99 -59.63 23.70
C GLU A 172 -34.34 -60.46 24.94
N ASN A 173 -34.11 -59.91 26.15
CA ASN A 173 -34.48 -60.56 27.41
C ASN A 173 -36.00 -60.80 27.52
N ILE A 174 -36.83 -59.83 27.14
CA ILE A 174 -38.29 -59.97 27.17
C ILE A 174 -38.74 -61.05 26.18
N ILE A 175 -38.16 -61.08 24.97
CA ILE A 175 -38.45 -62.12 23.97
C ILE A 175 -38.11 -63.51 24.51
N LEU A 176 -36.94 -63.68 25.13
CA LEU A 176 -36.54 -64.94 25.74
C LEU A 176 -37.51 -65.36 26.86
N LEU A 177 -37.87 -64.43 27.74
CA LEU A 177 -38.83 -64.71 28.83
C LEU A 177 -40.22 -65.09 28.29
N LEU A 178 -40.71 -64.41 27.27
CA LEU A 178 -41.98 -64.75 26.60
C LEU A 178 -41.91 -66.13 25.94
N GLN A 179 -40.78 -66.48 25.32
CA GLN A 179 -40.57 -67.80 24.73
C GLN A 179 -40.54 -68.91 25.79
N ASP A 180 -39.89 -68.70 26.92
CA ASP A 180 -39.83 -69.69 28.00
C ASP A 180 -41.18 -69.85 28.72
N ASN A 181 -41.90 -68.76 28.95
CA ASN A 181 -43.28 -68.80 29.44
C ASN A 181 -44.21 -69.56 28.48
N ARG A 182 -44.07 -69.32 27.16
CA ARG A 182 -44.83 -70.05 26.13
C ARG A 182 -44.55 -71.55 26.20
N LYS A 183 -43.27 -71.97 26.21
CA LYS A 183 -42.90 -73.39 26.35
C LYS A 183 -43.48 -74.02 27.61
N THR A 184 -43.49 -73.28 28.72
CA THR A 184 -44.06 -73.74 29.99
C THR A 184 -45.57 -73.95 29.88
N LEU A 185 -46.28 -72.99 29.28
CA LEU A 185 -47.73 -73.08 29.07
C LEU A 185 -48.09 -74.23 28.13
N ASP A 186 -47.36 -74.39 27.03
CA ASP A 186 -47.53 -75.50 26.08
C ASP A 186 -47.33 -76.86 26.78
N SER A 187 -46.31 -76.98 27.65
CA SER A 187 -46.08 -78.18 28.47
C SER A 187 -47.22 -78.47 29.45
N LEU A 188 -47.77 -77.45 30.12
CA LEU A 188 -48.91 -77.58 31.01
C LEU A 188 -50.18 -78.00 30.26
N LEU A 189 -50.43 -77.39 29.09
CA LEU A 189 -51.56 -77.73 28.24
C LEU A 189 -51.46 -79.18 27.72
N ASP A 190 -50.27 -79.61 27.31
CA ASP A 190 -50.03 -81.00 26.89
C ASP A 190 -50.28 -82.00 28.02
N LYS A 191 -49.81 -81.69 29.24
CA LYS A 191 -50.10 -82.51 30.43
C LYS A 191 -51.60 -82.60 30.69
N LEU A 192 -52.31 -81.48 30.57
CA LEU A 192 -53.76 -81.41 30.74
C LEU A 192 -54.48 -82.25 29.68
N LEU A 193 -54.10 -82.14 28.41
CA LEU A 193 -54.72 -82.89 27.31
C LEU A 193 -54.49 -84.40 27.43
N LYS A 194 -53.32 -84.82 27.94
CA LYS A 194 -52.94 -86.22 28.18
C LYS A 194 -53.53 -86.82 29.46
N SER A 195 -54.01 -85.99 30.39
CA SER A 195 -54.66 -86.46 31.61
C SER A 195 -55.93 -87.27 31.30
N SER A 196 -56.12 -88.37 32.02
CA SER A 196 -57.24 -89.31 31.84
C SER A 196 -58.58 -88.79 32.37
N SER A 197 -58.57 -87.64 33.07
CA SER A 197 -59.73 -87.05 33.73
C SER A 197 -60.57 -86.10 32.85
N ILE A 198 -60.10 -85.77 31.64
CA ILE A 198 -60.79 -84.84 30.74
C ILE A 198 -61.74 -85.57 29.77
N SER A 199 -62.99 -85.11 29.73
CA SER A 199 -64.03 -85.60 28.81
C SER A 199 -63.63 -85.41 27.33
N PRO A 200 -63.98 -86.35 26.43
CA PRO A 200 -63.65 -86.28 25.00
C PRO A 200 -64.10 -84.98 24.30
N ASN A 201 -65.25 -84.42 24.69
CA ASN A 201 -65.77 -83.18 24.09
C ASN A 201 -64.96 -81.95 24.53
N SER A 202 -64.60 -81.86 25.82
CA SER A 202 -63.73 -80.79 26.34
C SER A 202 -62.33 -80.84 25.74
N ARG A 203 -61.81 -82.03 25.45
CA ARG A 203 -60.52 -82.22 24.76
C ARG A 203 -60.54 -81.69 23.32
N LYS A 204 -61.64 -81.92 22.57
CA LYS A 204 -61.82 -81.35 21.22
C LYS A 204 -61.88 -79.82 21.26
N TYR A 205 -62.62 -79.27 22.21
CA TYR A 205 -62.71 -77.82 22.40
C TYR A 205 -61.35 -77.17 22.71
N LEU A 206 -60.57 -77.77 23.62
CA LEU A 206 -59.22 -77.28 23.96
C LEU A 206 -58.26 -77.31 22.75
N LYS A 207 -58.32 -78.37 21.92
CA LYS A 207 -57.54 -78.43 20.67
C LYS A 207 -57.95 -77.34 19.68
N LEU A 208 -59.24 -77.10 19.53
CA LEU A 208 -59.73 -76.03 18.64
C LEU A 208 -59.31 -74.64 19.14
N LEU A 209 -59.37 -74.42 20.46
CA LEU A 209 -58.91 -73.19 21.09
C LEU A 209 -57.41 -72.97 20.87
N GLN A 210 -56.58 -74.02 20.96
CA GLN A 210 -55.15 -73.96 20.67
C GLN A 210 -54.87 -73.57 19.21
N ILE A 211 -55.60 -74.17 18.25
CA ILE A 211 -55.51 -73.81 16.83
C ILE A 211 -55.90 -72.35 16.62
N ASN A 212 -57.01 -71.91 17.22
CA ASN A 212 -57.49 -70.53 17.08
C ASN A 212 -56.49 -69.52 17.67
N ALA A 213 -55.93 -69.79 18.85
CA ALA A 213 -54.89 -68.96 19.45
C ALA A 213 -53.64 -68.85 18.55
N SER A 214 -53.26 -69.94 17.89
CA SER A 214 -52.12 -69.96 16.95
C SER A 214 -52.40 -69.12 15.70
N LEU A 215 -53.59 -69.25 15.12
CA LEU A 215 -54.03 -68.42 13.99
C LEU A 215 -54.12 -66.93 14.35
N HIS A 216 -54.54 -66.60 15.57
CA HIS A 216 -54.52 -65.22 16.07
C HIS A 216 -53.10 -64.65 16.19
N TYR A 217 -52.15 -65.47 16.65
CA TYR A 217 -50.74 -65.07 16.70
C TYR A 217 -50.18 -64.79 15.31
N GLU A 218 -50.37 -65.72 14.36
CA GLU A 218 -49.95 -65.54 12.96
C GLU A 218 -50.58 -64.30 12.31
N ASN A 219 -51.89 -64.10 12.49
CA ASN A 219 -52.57 -62.88 12.03
C ASN A 219 -51.96 -61.60 12.61
N THR A 220 -51.56 -61.63 13.87
CA THR A 220 -50.93 -60.48 14.52
C THR A 220 -49.53 -60.21 13.97
N GLN A 221 -48.72 -61.25 13.76
CA GLN A 221 -47.40 -61.11 13.12
C GLN A 221 -47.52 -60.56 11.69
N LEU A 222 -48.50 -61.04 10.92
CA LEU A 222 -48.79 -60.52 9.58
C LEU A 222 -49.19 -59.04 9.62
N LYS A 223 -50.07 -58.63 10.54
CA LYS A 223 -50.44 -57.22 10.72
C LYS A 223 -49.21 -56.35 11.03
N ILE A 224 -48.35 -56.77 11.95
CA ILE A 224 -47.12 -56.04 12.29
C ILE A 224 -46.19 -55.92 11.08
N TYR A 225 -46.00 -57.02 10.33
CA TYR A 225 -45.18 -57.03 9.12
C TYR A 225 -45.71 -56.07 8.05
N LEU A 226 -47.03 -56.05 7.85
CA LEU A 226 -47.68 -55.12 6.91
C LEU A 226 -47.53 -53.67 7.35
N SER A 227 -47.74 -53.35 8.64
CA SER A 227 -47.56 -51.99 9.16
C SER A 227 -46.10 -51.50 9.04
N SER A 228 -45.12 -52.36 9.33
CA SER A 228 -43.69 -52.03 9.18
C SER A 228 -43.27 -51.77 7.73
N ASN A 229 -43.92 -52.43 6.77
CA ASN A 229 -43.67 -52.21 5.33
C ASN A 229 -44.45 -51.02 4.74
N GLN A 230 -45.53 -50.60 5.39
CA GLN A 230 -46.30 -49.41 5.00
C GLN A 230 -45.51 -48.12 5.26
N ASP A 231 -44.70 -48.10 6.33
CA ASP A 231 -43.76 -46.99 6.63
C ASP A 231 -42.53 -46.95 5.70
N ARG A 232 -42.23 -48.06 5.00
CA ARG A 232 -41.14 -48.12 3.99
C ARG A 232 -41.60 -47.74 2.58
N THR A 233 -42.88 -47.94 2.26
CA THR A 233 -43.45 -47.65 0.93
C THR A 233 -43.92 -46.20 0.78
N SER A 234 -43.97 -45.42 1.85
CA SER A 234 -44.26 -43.99 1.80
C SER A 234 -43.03 -43.11 1.48
N ASN A 235 -41.82 -43.68 1.37
CA ASN A 235 -40.56 -42.94 1.18
C ASN A 235 -39.66 -43.47 0.02
N VAL A 236 -40.18 -43.79 -1.18
CA VAL A 236 -39.42 -43.81 -2.46
C VAL A 236 -40.36 -43.52 -3.65
N THR A 237 -40.57 -42.24 -4.02
CA THR A 237 -40.00 -41.51 -5.18
C THR A 237 -40.68 -41.75 -6.55
N GLN A 238 -41.43 -40.74 -7.01
CA GLN A 238 -41.53 -40.39 -8.43
C GLN A 238 -40.17 -39.86 -8.92
N GLU A 239 -39.58 -40.52 -9.91
CA GLU A 239 -39.00 -39.89 -11.12
C GLU A 239 -38.60 -40.96 -12.15
N PRO A 240 -38.63 -40.64 -13.46
CA PRO A 240 -38.76 -41.61 -14.53
C PRO A 240 -37.41 -42.15 -15.05
N SER A 241 -37.51 -43.35 -15.63
CA SER A 241 -36.43 -44.12 -16.25
C SER A 241 -35.80 -43.44 -17.47
N ASN A 242 -34.47 -43.51 -17.58
CA ASN A 242 -33.80 -43.64 -18.87
C ASN A 242 -32.61 -44.61 -18.79
N LYS A 243 -32.94 -45.86 -19.14
CA LYS A 243 -32.25 -46.84 -19.98
C LYS A 243 -30.70 -46.81 -20.18
N TYR A 244 -30.16 -48.02 -19.96
CA TYR A 244 -28.98 -48.72 -20.51
C TYR A 244 -27.61 -48.68 -19.79
N CYS A 245 -27.06 -49.91 -19.66
CA CYS A 245 -25.88 -50.45 -18.95
C CYS A 245 -24.84 -50.94 -20.00
N PRO A 246 -23.71 -51.65 -19.73
CA PRO A 246 -22.91 -51.86 -18.49
C PRO A 246 -21.35 -51.90 -18.74
N ILE A 247 -20.57 -52.32 -17.72
CA ILE A 247 -19.18 -52.89 -17.72
C ILE A 247 -18.04 -51.84 -17.78
N GLY A 248 -16.97 -51.84 -16.97
CA GLY A 248 -16.49 -52.69 -15.88
C GLY A 248 -15.04 -52.30 -15.51
N LYS A 249 -14.61 -52.74 -14.32
CA LYS A 249 -13.22 -52.90 -13.82
C LYS A 249 -12.45 -51.68 -13.24
N GLN A 250 -11.83 -51.99 -12.10
CA GLN A 250 -10.83 -51.27 -11.30
C GLN A 250 -9.61 -50.82 -12.12
N THR A 251 -8.94 -49.72 -11.74
CA THR A 251 -7.57 -49.70 -11.16
C THR A 251 -6.99 -48.27 -11.00
N THR A 252 -6.49 -47.99 -9.78
CA THR A 252 -5.24 -47.29 -9.36
C THR A 252 -4.62 -46.02 -10.01
N PHE A 253 -4.18 -45.12 -9.10
CA PHE A 253 -2.97 -44.27 -9.03
C PHE A 253 -2.68 -43.15 -10.07
N GLY A 254 -2.26 -41.96 -9.57
CA GLY A 254 -1.25 -41.12 -10.25
C GLY A 254 -1.44 -39.58 -10.32
N THR A 255 -0.93 -38.88 -9.29
CA THR A 255 -0.19 -37.58 -9.26
C THR A 255 -0.13 -36.53 -10.41
N LYS A 256 -0.24 -35.26 -9.97
CA LYS A 256 0.58 -34.01 -10.24
C LYS A 256 0.35 -33.12 -11.49
N SER A 257 0.22 -31.79 -11.23
CA SER A 257 0.89 -30.60 -11.83
C SER A 257 -0.05 -29.36 -11.74
N GLU A 258 0.18 -28.36 -10.88
CA GLU A 258 0.95 -27.11 -11.12
C GLU A 258 0.61 -26.34 -12.41
N GLU A 259 0.05 -25.13 -12.32
CA GLU A 259 0.74 -23.84 -12.60
C GLU A 259 -0.16 -22.57 -12.47
N LYS A 260 0.38 -21.61 -11.71
CA LYS A 260 0.51 -20.14 -11.90
C LYS A 260 -0.70 -19.18 -11.86
N MET A 261 -0.58 -18.27 -10.88
CA MET A 261 -1.18 -16.95 -10.75
C MET A 261 -0.91 -16.04 -11.95
N ASN A 262 -1.87 -15.16 -12.25
CA ASN A 262 -1.60 -13.84 -12.81
C ASN A 262 -2.35 -12.76 -11.99
N HIS A 263 -1.58 -11.74 -11.62
CA HIS A 263 -2.00 -10.51 -10.95
C HIS A 263 -3.05 -9.75 -11.79
N LEU A 264 -4.21 -9.47 -11.19
CA LEU A 264 -5.11 -8.42 -11.68
C LEU A 264 -5.69 -7.63 -10.51
N SER A 265 -5.06 -6.47 -10.29
CA SER A 265 -5.61 -5.18 -9.85
C SER A 265 -6.53 -5.14 -8.63
N ILE A 266 -5.90 -4.86 -7.47
CA ILE A 266 -6.53 -4.52 -6.18
C ILE A 266 -7.52 -3.33 -6.31
N ASN A 267 -7.34 -2.45 -7.31
CA ASN A 267 -8.25 -1.32 -7.56
C ASN A 267 -9.62 -1.74 -8.12
N SER A 268 -9.75 -2.94 -8.70
CA SER A 268 -11.05 -3.46 -9.14
C SER A 268 -11.89 -4.04 -7.98
N MET A 269 -11.24 -4.42 -6.88
CA MET A 269 -11.90 -5.05 -5.73
C MET A 269 -12.56 -4.01 -4.81
N MET A 270 -11.96 -2.82 -4.69
CA MET A 270 -12.50 -1.73 -3.84
C MET A 270 -13.75 -1.06 -4.41
N LYS A 271 -13.95 -1.04 -5.74
CA LYS A 271 -15.24 -0.62 -6.32
C LYS A 271 -16.35 -1.65 -6.12
N LEU A 272 -16.00 -2.92 -5.89
CA LEU A 272 -16.98 -3.98 -5.63
C LEU A 272 -17.41 -4.02 -4.15
N LEU A 273 -16.52 -3.68 -3.23
CA LEU A 273 -16.78 -3.70 -1.79
C LEU A 273 -17.73 -2.56 -1.34
N ASN A 274 -17.55 -1.33 -1.86
CA ASN A 274 -18.42 -0.20 -1.51
C ASN A 274 -19.85 -0.31 -2.08
N ALA A 275 -20.08 -1.15 -3.09
CA ALA A 275 -21.42 -1.39 -3.64
C ALA A 275 -22.17 -2.53 -2.91
N HIS A 276 -21.49 -3.35 -2.10
CA HIS A 276 -22.05 -4.60 -1.58
C HIS A 276 -22.40 -4.56 -0.08
N GLU A 277 -22.05 -3.49 0.64
CA GLU A 277 -22.25 -3.41 2.10
C GLU A 277 -23.64 -2.94 2.56
N PHE A 278 -24.56 -2.58 1.66
CA PHE A 278 -25.91 -2.13 2.06
C PHE A 278 -27.11 -2.92 1.48
N GLU A 279 -26.88 -4.01 0.75
CA GLU A 279 -27.97 -4.82 0.16
C GLU A 279 -28.11 -6.24 0.71
N SER A 280 -27.12 -6.74 1.47
CA SER A 280 -27.08 -8.11 1.98
C SER A 280 -28.12 -8.42 3.07
N LEU A 281 -28.80 -7.41 3.63
CA LEU A 281 -29.85 -7.58 4.64
C LEU A 281 -31.28 -7.39 4.10
N LYS A 282 -31.47 -7.03 2.82
CA LYS A 282 -32.80 -6.66 2.30
C LYS A 282 -33.64 -7.75 1.68
N SER A 283 -33.22 -9.02 1.64
CA SER A 283 -34.11 -10.02 1.04
C SER A 283 -33.88 -11.47 1.43
N PHE A 284 -34.41 -11.86 2.60
CA PHE A 284 -34.82 -13.26 2.83
C PHE A 284 -35.68 -13.78 1.65
N LYS A 285 -36.44 -12.89 1.01
CA LYS A 285 -37.26 -13.15 -0.19
C LYS A 285 -36.47 -13.50 -1.47
N TYR A 286 -35.20 -13.11 -1.59
CA TYR A 286 -34.39 -13.32 -2.80
C TYR A 286 -33.55 -14.60 -2.73
N ILE A 287 -33.19 -15.03 -1.52
CA ILE A 287 -32.51 -16.31 -1.26
C ILE A 287 -33.36 -17.50 -1.74
N HIS A 288 -34.69 -17.39 -1.72
CA HIS A 288 -35.57 -18.44 -2.24
C HIS A 288 -35.52 -18.62 -3.78
N ARG A 289 -35.06 -17.63 -4.55
CA ARG A 289 -35.02 -17.71 -6.02
C ARG A 289 -33.84 -18.50 -6.57
N THR A 290 -32.78 -18.70 -5.78
CA THR A 290 -31.59 -19.46 -6.18
C THR A 290 -31.72 -20.96 -5.93
N PHE A 291 -32.72 -21.40 -5.16
CA PHE A 291 -32.97 -22.81 -4.91
C PHE A 291 -33.71 -23.49 -6.08
N SER A 292 -33.36 -24.75 -6.36
CA SER A 292 -34.10 -25.62 -7.28
C SER A 292 -35.59 -25.70 -6.90
N PRO A 293 -36.53 -25.81 -7.86
CA PRO A 293 -37.97 -25.95 -7.59
C PRO A 293 -38.30 -27.02 -6.54
N ASN A 294 -37.55 -28.13 -6.51
CA ASN A 294 -37.71 -29.19 -5.51
C ASN A 294 -37.37 -28.73 -4.09
N ILE A 295 -36.31 -27.94 -3.92
CA ILE A 295 -35.89 -27.42 -2.61
C ILE A 295 -36.88 -26.35 -2.12
N ARG A 296 -37.41 -25.52 -3.02
CA ARG A 296 -38.50 -24.58 -2.68
C ARG A 296 -39.75 -25.31 -2.21
N GLY A 297 -40.16 -26.38 -2.89
CA GLY A 297 -41.31 -27.19 -2.50
C GLY A 297 -41.20 -27.76 -1.08
N THR A 298 -40.02 -28.24 -0.70
CA THR A 298 -39.76 -28.79 0.64
C THR A 298 -39.77 -27.71 1.73
N ILE A 299 -39.25 -26.52 1.44
CA ILE A 299 -39.25 -25.39 2.39
C ILE A 299 -40.68 -24.88 2.61
N TYR A 300 -41.49 -24.73 1.57
CA TYR A 300 -42.87 -24.26 1.73
C TYR A 300 -43.80 -25.31 2.36
N ARG A 301 -43.58 -26.62 2.14
CA ARG A 301 -44.30 -27.67 2.88
C ARG A 301 -43.96 -27.70 4.36
N SER A 302 -42.67 -27.60 4.71
CA SER A 302 -42.23 -27.64 6.13
C SER A 302 -42.69 -26.43 6.95
N VAL A 303 -42.86 -25.26 6.32
CA VAL A 303 -43.46 -24.09 6.98
C VAL A 303 -44.96 -24.27 7.19
N SER A 304 -45.67 -24.87 6.22
CA SER A 304 -47.12 -25.14 6.31
C SER A 304 -47.46 -26.16 7.40
N ASP A 305 -46.62 -27.19 7.56
CA ASP A 305 -46.79 -28.22 8.59
C ASP A 305 -46.46 -27.70 10.00
N SER A 306 -45.60 -26.68 10.11
CA SER A 306 -45.28 -26.02 11.39
C SER A 306 -46.40 -25.12 11.93
N CYS A 307 -47.31 -24.66 11.06
CA CYS A 307 -48.48 -23.87 11.46
C CYS A 307 -49.61 -24.76 11.99
N ILE A 308 -49.74 -25.99 11.49
CA ILE A 308 -50.78 -26.94 11.93
C ILE A 308 -50.52 -27.44 13.35
N VAL A 309 -49.25 -27.54 13.77
CA VAL A 309 -48.88 -27.99 15.12
C VAL A 309 -49.05 -26.90 16.20
N ARG A 310 -49.18 -25.62 15.81
CA ARG A 310 -49.39 -24.52 16.77
C ARG A 310 -50.85 -24.27 17.12
N SER A 311 -51.80 -24.68 16.28
CA SER A 311 -53.23 -24.49 16.53
C SER A 311 -53.85 -25.54 17.45
N THR A 312 -53.23 -26.70 17.63
CA THR A 312 -53.76 -27.78 18.49
C THR A 312 -53.26 -27.74 19.94
N LEU A 313 -52.36 -26.82 20.29
CA LEU A 313 -51.81 -26.66 21.65
C LEU A 313 -52.45 -25.53 22.46
N SER A 314 -53.37 -24.75 21.87
CA SER A 314 -54.09 -23.66 22.57
C SER A 314 -55.50 -24.04 23.07
N GLU A 315 -55.91 -25.31 22.97
CA GLU A 315 -57.20 -25.80 23.50
C GLU A 315 -57.07 -26.72 24.73
N LEU A 316 -55.91 -26.75 25.40
CA LEU A 316 -55.66 -27.65 26.56
C LEU A 316 -55.03 -26.96 27.78
N CYS A 317 -55.34 -25.67 28.00
CA CYS A 317 -55.20 -24.99 29.30
C CYS A 317 -56.40 -24.07 29.52
#